data_AF-A0A2M7J704-F1
#
_entry.id   AF-A0A2M7J704-F1
#
_cell.length_a   1.000
_cell.length_b   1.000
_cell.length_c   1.000
_cell.angle_alpha   90.00
_cell.angle_beta   90.00
_cell.angle_gamma   90.00
#
_symmetry.space_group_name_H-M   'P 1'
#
loop_
_entity.id
_entity.type
_entity.pdbx_description
1 polymer ?
#
loop_
_entity_poly.entity_id
_entity_poly.type
_entity_poly.pdbx_seq_one_letter_code
_entity_poly.pdbx_strand_id
1 'polypeptide(L)'
;LAATRCDGLKGDDVTENIKTLKSVPQKLTGDFPAYLEVRGEVYMSRSAFSALNGERSRGGEALFANPRNAAAGTMKLLDSSRAAKRNLDCFLYQAGVIDPPAKISTHGEMLEYFKTLGLRVNPDIRRFDSADGMLEFFEEFNLKRQSLDYDVDGMVIKINEMELYDILGHTLKAPRWA
;
A
#
# COMPACT_ATOMS: atom_id res chain seq x y z
N LEU A 1 11.81 -9.80 -5.34
CA LEU A 1 12.37 -9.09 -4.17
C LEU A 1 11.29 -8.17 -3.63
N ALA A 2 11.21 -8.01 -2.31
CA ALA A 2 10.42 -6.96 -1.69
C ALA A 2 11.21 -6.36 -0.53
N ALA A 3 11.17 -5.03 -0.40
CA ALA A 3 11.93 -4.30 0.61
C ALA A 3 11.05 -3.29 1.35
N THR A 4 11.39 -3.00 2.60
CA THR A 4 10.78 -1.88 3.35
C THR A 4 11.28 -0.54 2.81
N ARG A 5 10.52 0.54 3.06
CA ARG A 5 10.93 1.89 2.62
C ARG A 5 12.11 2.45 3.41
N CYS A 6 12.12 2.27 4.74
CA CYS A 6 13.09 2.85 5.66
C CYS A 6 13.41 4.34 5.36
N ASP A 7 14.64 4.68 4.97
CA ASP A 7 15.08 6.05 4.68
C ASP A 7 14.79 6.50 3.23
N GLY A 8 14.21 5.64 2.41
CA GLY A 8 13.92 5.87 1.00
C GLY A 8 15.06 5.51 0.04
N LEU A 9 16.25 5.14 0.56
CA LEU A 9 17.41 4.70 -0.22
C LEU A 9 17.76 3.23 0.06
N LYS A 10 17.67 2.79 1.31
CA LYS A 10 17.98 1.42 1.73
C LYS A 10 16.89 0.89 2.65
N GLY A 11 16.35 -0.26 2.27
CA GLY A 11 15.33 -1.00 3.01
C GLY A 11 15.83 -2.34 3.53
N ASP A 12 15.06 -2.93 4.44
CA ASP A 12 15.23 -4.31 4.86
C ASP A 12 14.61 -5.25 3.81
N ASP A 13 15.30 -6.33 3.47
CA ASP A 13 14.70 -7.39 2.64
C ASP A 13 13.61 -8.11 3.43
N VAL A 14 12.38 -8.04 2.92
CA VAL A 14 11.19 -8.66 3.50
C VAL A 14 10.48 -9.57 2.50
N THR A 15 11.21 -10.06 1.50
CA THR A 15 10.68 -10.87 0.40
C THR A 15 9.88 -12.06 0.90
N GLU A 16 10.45 -12.84 1.83
CA GLU A 16 9.79 -14.05 2.33
C GLU A 16 8.53 -13.75 3.12
N ASN A 17 8.47 -12.61 3.82
CA ASN A 17 7.27 -12.18 4.53
C ASN A 17 6.20 -11.67 3.56
N ILE A 18 6.59 -10.88 2.56
CA ILE A 18 5.66 -10.38 1.52
C ILE A 18 5.03 -11.54 0.73
N LYS A 19 5.77 -12.61 0.46
CA LYS A 19 5.24 -13.80 -0.22
C LYS A 19 4.09 -14.48 0.54
N THR A 20 3.93 -14.22 1.84
CA THR A 20 2.86 -14.81 2.65
C THR A 20 1.54 -14.06 2.54
N LEU A 21 1.54 -12.83 2.01
CA LEU A 21 0.34 -12.01 1.88
C LEU A 21 -0.52 -12.52 0.71
N LYS A 22 -1.77 -12.88 1.01
CA LYS A 22 -2.72 -13.35 -0.01
C LYS A 22 -3.05 -12.30 -1.07
N SER A 23 -2.92 -11.02 -0.70
CA SER A 23 -3.13 -9.87 -1.59
C SER A 23 -1.96 -9.60 -2.54
N VAL A 24 -0.82 -10.27 -2.36
CA VAL A 24 0.34 -10.16 -3.26
C VAL A 24 0.40 -11.39 -4.16
N PRO A 25 0.11 -11.27 -5.47
CA PRO A 25 0.20 -12.41 -6.36
C PRO A 25 1.66 -12.86 -6.54
N GLN A 26 1.88 -14.17 -6.55
CA GLN A 26 3.20 -14.75 -6.81
C GLN A 26 3.59 -14.70 -8.31
N LYS A 27 2.60 -14.48 -9.18
CA LYS A 27 2.75 -14.31 -10.63
C LYS A 27 1.77 -13.24 -11.10
N LEU A 28 2.25 -12.32 -11.92
CA LEU A 28 1.40 -11.31 -12.55
C LEU A 28 0.54 -11.95 -13.65
N THR A 29 -0.62 -11.35 -13.89
CA THR A 29 -1.51 -11.70 -15.02
C THR A 29 -1.41 -10.68 -16.14
N GLY A 30 -1.91 -11.02 -17.32
CA GLY A 30 -1.98 -10.06 -18.44
C GLY A 30 -0.61 -9.73 -19.05
N ASP A 31 -0.51 -8.52 -19.59
CA ASP A 31 0.68 -8.01 -20.27
C ASP A 31 1.53 -7.18 -19.29
N PHE A 32 2.61 -7.78 -18.78
CA PHE A 32 3.53 -7.18 -17.82
C PHE A 32 4.93 -6.97 -18.41
N PRO A 33 5.64 -5.91 -18.00
CA PRO A 33 7.00 -5.63 -18.46
C PRO A 33 7.99 -6.67 -17.92
N ALA A 34 9.20 -6.70 -18.47
CA ALA A 34 10.27 -7.56 -17.99
C ALA A 34 10.68 -7.21 -16.54
N TYR A 35 10.58 -5.94 -16.18
CA TYR A 35 10.83 -5.44 -14.83
C TYR A 35 9.74 -4.45 -14.40
N LEU A 36 9.21 -4.67 -13.20
CA LEU A 36 8.23 -3.80 -12.57
C LEU A 36 8.56 -3.66 -11.08
N GLU A 37 8.83 -2.44 -10.64
CA GLU A 37 8.82 -2.06 -9.23
C GLU A 37 7.46 -1.47 -8.89
N VAL A 38 6.78 -2.06 -7.90
CA VAL A 38 5.54 -1.52 -7.35
C VAL A 38 5.71 -1.14 -5.89
N ARG A 39 5.08 -0.04 -5.51
CA ARG A 39 5.04 0.49 -4.15
C ARG A 39 3.63 0.43 -3.62
N GLY A 40 3.53 0.12 -2.35
CA GLY A 40 2.26 -0.08 -1.67
C GLY A 40 2.41 0.10 -0.17
N GLU A 41 1.29 -0.07 0.52
CA GLU A 41 1.22 -0.09 1.97
C GLU A 41 0.78 -1.47 2.42
N VAL A 42 1.54 -2.06 3.35
CA VAL A 42 1.13 -3.27 4.06
C VAL A 42 0.39 -2.84 5.31
N TYR A 43 -0.79 -3.39 5.53
CA TYR A 43 -1.64 -3.08 6.67
C TYR A 43 -2.15 -4.36 7.35
N MET A 44 -2.62 -4.20 8.58
CA MET A 44 -3.34 -5.23 9.33
C MET A 44 -4.77 -4.75 9.55
N SER A 45 -5.76 -5.58 9.24
CA SER A 45 -7.15 -5.25 9.52
C SER A 45 -7.41 -5.17 11.03
N ARG A 46 -8.44 -4.43 11.45
CA ARG A 46 -8.87 -4.34 12.85
C ARG A 46 -9.28 -5.70 13.38
N SER A 47 -9.97 -6.49 12.55
CA SER A 47 -10.30 -7.89 12.83
C SER A 47 -9.07 -8.77 13.07
N ALA A 48 -8.06 -8.73 12.19
CA ALA A 48 -6.82 -9.50 12.34
C ALA A 48 -6.01 -9.02 13.56
N PHE A 49 -5.96 -7.72 13.80
CA PHE A 49 -5.31 -7.12 14.97
C PHE A 49 -5.97 -7.57 16.28
N SER A 50 -7.30 -7.55 16.35
CA SER A 50 -8.04 -8.01 17.52
C SER A 50 -7.79 -9.49 17.80
N ALA A 51 -7.83 -10.33 16.76
CA ALA A 51 -7.51 -11.76 16.87
C ALA A 51 -6.09 -11.97 17.40
N LEU A 52 -5.11 -11.25 16.84
CA LEU A 52 -3.72 -11.33 17.25
C LEU A 52 -3.51 -10.92 18.71
N ASN A 53 -4.07 -9.79 19.14
CA ASN A 53 -3.96 -9.37 20.54
C ASN A 53 -4.70 -10.33 21.48
N GLY A 54 -5.81 -10.94 21.03
CA GLY A 54 -6.48 -12.01 21.76
C GLY A 54 -5.60 -13.24 21.98
N GLU A 55 -4.87 -13.69 20.96
CA GLU A 55 -3.89 -14.78 21.07
C GLU A 55 -2.75 -14.43 22.03
N ARG A 56 -2.19 -13.22 21.90
CA ARG A 56 -1.09 -12.73 22.76
C ARG A 56 -1.51 -12.64 24.22
N SER A 57 -2.71 -12.12 24.47
CA SER A 57 -3.29 -12.03 25.83
C SER A 57 -3.40 -13.42 26.48
N ARG A 58 -3.92 -14.41 25.75
CA ARG A 58 -4.02 -15.79 26.25
C ARG A 58 -2.64 -16.43 26.49
N GLY A 59 -1.64 -16.04 25.72
CA GLY A 59 -0.25 -16.48 25.89
C GLY A 59 0.55 -15.72 26.95
N GLY A 60 -0.02 -14.70 27.60
CA GLY A 60 0.71 -13.85 28.54
C GLY A 60 1.75 -12.93 27.87
N GLU A 61 1.65 -12.71 26.57
CA GLU A 61 2.55 -11.84 25.81
C GLU A 61 2.06 -10.37 25.82
N ALA A 62 3.01 -9.43 25.72
CA ALA A 62 2.68 -8.01 25.60
C ALA A 62 1.85 -7.73 24.34
N LEU A 63 0.77 -6.98 24.49
CA LEU A 63 -0.13 -6.60 23.40
C LEU A 63 0.49 -5.54 22.48
N PHE A 64 0.10 -5.55 21.22
CA PHE A 64 0.41 -4.45 20.31
C PHE A 64 -0.50 -3.26 20.58
N ALA A 65 0.06 -2.04 20.49
CA ALA A 65 -0.67 -0.81 20.75
C ALA A 65 -1.66 -0.43 19.62
N ASN A 66 -1.32 -0.72 18.37
CA ASN A 66 -2.16 -0.41 17.21
C ASN A 66 -1.83 -1.34 16.00
N PRO A 67 -2.71 -1.42 14.99
CA PRO A 67 -2.49 -2.26 13.81
C PRO A 67 -1.21 -1.94 13.03
N ARG A 68 -0.84 -0.65 12.93
CA ARG A 68 0.40 -0.20 12.25
C ARG A 68 1.65 -0.82 12.87
N ASN A 69 1.76 -0.81 14.19
CA ASN A 69 2.89 -1.40 14.92
C ASN A 69 2.89 -2.94 14.79
N ALA A 70 1.72 -3.57 14.80
CA ALA A 70 1.59 -5.00 14.61
C ALA A 70 2.02 -5.43 13.19
N ALA A 71 1.62 -4.69 12.16
CA ALA A 71 2.03 -4.91 10.78
C ALA A 71 3.55 -4.73 10.61
N ALA A 72 4.10 -3.61 11.08
CA ALA A 72 5.53 -3.33 10.99
C ALA A 72 6.39 -4.39 11.74
N GLY A 73 5.95 -4.81 12.94
CA GLY A 73 6.63 -5.87 13.69
C GLY A 73 6.55 -7.23 12.98
N THR A 74 5.43 -7.52 12.33
CA THR A 74 5.24 -8.76 11.55
C THR A 74 6.17 -8.81 10.34
N MET A 75 6.33 -7.70 9.62
CA MET A 75 7.21 -7.64 8.44
C MET A 75 8.70 -7.87 8.77
N LYS A 76 9.09 -7.74 10.05
CA LYS A 76 10.46 -7.96 10.54
C LYS A 76 10.69 -9.35 11.12
N LEU A 77 9.69 -10.24 11.08
CA LEU A 77 9.86 -11.62 11.56
C LEU A 77 10.83 -12.38 10.65
N LEU A 78 11.78 -13.10 11.26
CA LEU A 78 12.72 -13.95 10.52
C LEU A 78 12.05 -15.22 9.97
N ASP A 79 11.03 -15.71 10.66
CA ASP A 79 10.26 -16.89 10.27
C ASP A 79 8.95 -16.44 9.58
N SER A 80 8.93 -16.57 8.25
CA SER A 80 7.79 -16.19 7.42
C SER A 80 6.54 -17.02 7.70
N SER A 81 6.66 -18.23 8.26
CA SER A 81 5.49 -19.03 8.67
C SER A 81 4.70 -18.34 9.78
N ARG A 82 5.36 -17.55 10.63
CA ARG A 82 4.71 -16.72 11.65
C ARG A 82 4.04 -15.50 11.02
N ALA A 83 4.67 -14.88 10.02
CA ALA A 83 4.09 -13.76 9.28
C ALA A 83 2.80 -14.17 8.54
N ALA A 84 2.80 -15.35 7.93
CA ALA A 84 1.63 -15.92 7.24
C ALA A 84 0.39 -16.03 8.15
N LYS A 85 0.59 -16.30 9.45
CA LYS A 85 -0.51 -16.40 10.44
C LYS A 85 -1.11 -15.05 10.83
N ARG A 86 -0.44 -13.93 10.50
CA ARG A 86 -0.88 -12.59 10.90
C ARG A 86 -1.89 -11.95 9.96
N ASN A 87 -2.22 -12.62 8.85
CA ASN A 87 -3.22 -12.18 7.88
C ASN A 87 -3.06 -10.70 7.47
N LEU A 88 -1.82 -10.30 7.18
CA LEU A 88 -1.55 -8.99 6.61
C LEU A 88 -2.12 -8.89 5.19
N ASP A 89 -2.45 -7.67 4.80
CA ASP A 89 -2.86 -7.34 3.46
C ASP A 89 -2.08 -6.13 2.93
N CYS A 90 -2.13 -5.89 1.63
CA CYS A 90 -1.54 -4.71 1.03
C CYS A 90 -2.40 -4.06 -0.05
N PHE A 91 -2.21 -2.75 -0.21
CA PHE A 91 -2.66 -1.99 -1.36
C PHE A 91 -1.49 -1.38 -2.11
N LEU A 92 -1.48 -1.54 -3.43
CA LEU A 92 -0.47 -1.02 -4.34
C LEU A 92 -0.97 0.30 -4.91
N TYR A 93 -0.12 1.32 -4.91
CA TYR A 93 -0.54 2.70 -5.22
C TYR A 93 0.44 3.50 -6.08
N GLN A 94 1.60 2.95 -6.45
CA GLN A 94 2.59 3.67 -7.26
C GLN A 94 3.56 2.70 -7.95
N ALA A 95 3.96 2.99 -9.18
CA ALA A 95 5.07 2.34 -9.85
C ALA A 95 6.38 3.08 -9.56
N GLY A 96 7.45 2.33 -9.34
CA GLY A 96 8.82 2.81 -9.44
C GLY A 96 9.29 2.68 -10.89
N VAL A 97 10.25 1.78 -11.13
CA VAL A 97 10.72 1.44 -12.47
C VAL A 97 9.74 0.52 -13.21
N ILE A 98 9.49 0.82 -14.49
CA ILE A 98 8.77 -0.03 -15.45
C ILE A 98 9.70 -0.18 -16.66
N ASP A 99 10.13 -1.40 -16.97
CA ASP A 99 11.05 -1.66 -18.09
C ASP A 99 10.65 -2.93 -18.89
N PRO A 100 10.28 -2.81 -20.18
CA PRO A 100 10.20 -1.57 -20.96
C PRO A 100 9.12 -0.61 -20.46
N PRO A 101 9.24 0.71 -20.70
CA PRO A 101 8.22 1.68 -20.31
C PRO A 101 6.84 1.35 -20.89
N ALA A 102 5.84 1.31 -20.01
CA ALA A 102 4.45 1.16 -20.43
C ALA A 102 3.89 2.51 -20.92
N LYS A 103 2.94 2.46 -21.86
CA LYS A 103 2.21 3.65 -22.34
C LYS A 103 1.13 4.07 -21.31
N ILE A 104 1.57 4.60 -20.18
CA ILE A 104 0.72 5.06 -19.08
C ILE A 104 0.96 6.56 -18.91
N SER A 105 -0.08 7.37 -19.07
CA SER A 105 0.03 8.84 -19.05
C SER A 105 -0.50 9.44 -17.76
N THR A 106 -1.38 8.71 -17.06
CA THR A 106 -1.99 9.19 -15.81
C THR A 106 -1.83 8.21 -14.66
N HIS A 107 -1.90 8.74 -13.43
CA HIS A 107 -1.89 7.92 -12.23
C HIS A 107 -3.11 7.00 -12.18
N GLY A 108 -4.29 7.47 -12.60
CA GLY A 108 -5.48 6.63 -12.73
C GLY A 108 -5.26 5.43 -13.66
N GLU A 109 -4.68 5.64 -14.85
CA GLU A 109 -4.33 4.56 -15.77
C GLU A 109 -3.34 3.57 -15.17
N MET A 110 -2.36 4.03 -14.39
CA MET A 110 -1.42 3.16 -13.68
C MET A 110 -2.12 2.23 -12.69
N LEU A 111 -3.10 2.76 -11.95
CA LEU A 111 -3.86 1.99 -10.98
C LEU A 111 -4.78 0.97 -11.66
N GLU A 112 -5.39 1.33 -12.78
CA GLU A 112 -6.13 0.37 -13.60
C GLU A 112 -5.21 -0.69 -14.21
N TYR A 113 -4.02 -0.30 -14.67
CA TYR A 113 -3.00 -1.24 -15.13
C TYR A 113 -2.60 -2.23 -14.04
N PHE A 114 -2.39 -1.78 -12.80
CA PHE A 114 -2.12 -2.68 -11.68
C PHE A 114 -3.23 -3.72 -11.47
N LYS A 115 -4.50 -3.34 -11.62
CA LYS A 115 -5.62 -4.29 -11.53
C LYS A 115 -5.56 -5.35 -12.63
N THR A 116 -5.18 -5.00 -13.86
CA THR A 116 -5.04 -6.00 -14.95
C THR A 116 -3.91 -6.99 -14.69
N LEU A 117 -2.90 -6.58 -13.92
CA LEU A 117 -1.79 -7.42 -13.47
C LEU A 117 -2.13 -8.31 -12.27
N GLY A 118 -3.35 -8.21 -11.73
CA GLY A 118 -3.78 -8.92 -10.53
C GLY A 118 -3.27 -8.29 -9.23
N LEU A 119 -2.73 -7.08 -9.29
CA LEU A 119 -2.28 -6.34 -8.11
C LEU A 119 -3.47 -5.66 -7.43
N ARG A 120 -3.50 -5.74 -6.10
CA ARG A 120 -4.59 -5.18 -5.30
C ARG A 120 -4.42 -3.68 -5.13
N VAL A 121 -5.35 -2.91 -5.69
CA VAL A 121 -5.45 -1.45 -5.53
C VAL A 121 -6.59 -1.12 -4.56
N ASN A 122 -6.48 -0.02 -3.82
CA ASN A 122 -7.54 0.41 -2.92
C ASN A 122 -8.82 0.76 -3.72
N PRO A 123 -10.01 0.29 -3.33
CA PRO A 123 -11.25 0.55 -4.07
C PRO A 123 -11.76 1.99 -3.92
N ASP A 124 -11.32 2.72 -2.89
CA ASP A 124 -11.77 4.07 -2.54
C ASP A 124 -10.90 5.15 -3.20
N ILE A 125 -10.66 5.00 -4.51
CA ILE A 125 -9.89 5.95 -5.32
C ILE A 125 -10.83 6.70 -6.26
N ARG A 126 -10.65 8.02 -6.35
CA ARG A 126 -11.51 8.87 -7.18
C ARG A 126 -10.70 9.99 -7.84
N ARG A 127 -11.03 10.28 -9.10
CA ARG A 127 -10.52 11.44 -9.84
C ARG A 127 -11.45 12.63 -9.60
N PHE A 128 -10.85 13.81 -9.45
CA PHE A 128 -11.55 15.08 -9.32
C PHE A 128 -10.99 16.08 -10.32
N ASP A 129 -11.87 16.88 -10.91
CA ASP A 129 -11.48 17.98 -11.80
C ASP A 129 -11.61 19.36 -11.10
N SER A 130 -11.96 19.38 -9.81
CA SER A 130 -12.03 20.59 -8.99
C SER A 130 -11.64 20.32 -7.52
N ALA A 131 -11.15 21.35 -6.84
CA ALA A 131 -10.84 21.30 -5.42
C ALA A 131 -12.11 21.12 -4.56
N ASP A 132 -13.21 21.77 -4.94
CA ASP A 132 -14.48 21.67 -4.21
C ASP A 132 -15.00 20.23 -4.18
N GLY A 133 -15.02 19.54 -5.33
CA GLY A 133 -15.45 18.15 -5.39
C GLY A 133 -14.54 17.20 -4.60
N MET A 134 -13.25 17.53 -4.50
CA MET A 134 -12.30 16.79 -3.67
C MET A 134 -12.57 16.99 -2.17
N LEU A 135 -12.86 18.22 -1.74
CA LEU A 135 -13.20 18.55 -0.35
C LEU A 135 -14.52 17.90 0.06
N GLU A 136 -15.53 17.91 -0.81
CA GLU A 136 -16.80 17.21 -0.56
C GLU A 136 -16.58 15.71 -0.34
N PHE A 137 -15.75 15.08 -1.18
CA PHE A 137 -15.42 13.66 -1.02
C PHE A 137 -14.60 13.39 0.25
N PHE A 138 -13.70 14.30 0.65
CA PHE A 138 -12.96 14.17 1.89
C PHE A 138 -13.91 14.09 3.11
N GLU A 139 -14.94 14.93 3.14
CA GLU A 139 -15.96 14.89 4.21
C GLU A 139 -16.80 13.61 4.17
N GLU A 140 -17.23 13.17 2.98
CA GLU A 140 -17.93 11.88 2.81
C GLU A 140 -17.05 10.71 3.33
N PHE A 141 -15.78 10.71 2.93
CA PHE A 141 -14.84 9.64 3.27
C PHE A 141 -14.48 9.63 4.75
N ASN A 142 -14.47 10.79 5.43
CA ASN A 142 -14.25 10.88 6.88
C ASN A 142 -15.31 10.14 7.69
N LEU A 143 -16.54 10.03 7.18
CA LEU A 143 -17.59 9.21 7.77
C LEU A 143 -17.37 7.73 7.40
N LYS A 144 -17.12 7.46 6.11
CA LYS A 144 -16.92 6.08 5.61
C LYS A 144 -15.74 5.37 6.27
N ARG A 145 -14.61 6.05 6.51
CA ARG A 145 -13.41 5.41 7.07
C ARG A 145 -13.62 4.76 8.44
N GLN A 146 -14.66 5.16 9.17
CA GLN A 146 -15.00 4.56 10.46
C GLN A 146 -15.52 3.13 10.31
N SER A 147 -16.17 2.81 9.18
CA SER A 147 -16.72 1.47 8.91
C SER A 147 -15.74 0.52 8.24
N LEU A 148 -14.58 1.03 7.78
CA LEU A 148 -13.53 0.19 7.20
C LEU A 148 -12.93 -0.74 8.26
N ASP A 149 -12.62 -1.96 7.86
CA ASP A 149 -11.91 -2.92 8.73
C ASP A 149 -10.40 -2.66 8.77
N TYR A 150 -9.94 -1.48 8.38
CA TYR A 150 -8.54 -1.06 8.45
C TYR A 150 -8.47 0.42 8.77
N ASP A 151 -7.36 0.83 9.38
CA ASP A 151 -7.16 2.21 9.76
C ASP A 151 -6.73 3.06 8.56
N VAL A 152 -7.27 4.29 8.51
CA VAL A 152 -6.95 5.28 7.47
C VAL A 152 -6.64 6.61 8.14
N ASP A 153 -5.36 6.99 8.06
CA ASP A 153 -4.82 8.20 8.69
C ASP A 153 -5.24 9.48 7.94
N GLY A 154 -5.56 9.37 6.65
CA GLY A 154 -5.96 10.50 5.80
C GLY A 154 -6.06 10.09 4.34
N MET A 155 -6.07 11.09 3.47
CA MET A 155 -6.11 10.91 2.01
C MET A 155 -4.83 11.42 1.38
N VAL A 156 -4.39 10.75 0.30
CA VAL A 156 -3.28 11.23 -0.54
C VAL A 156 -3.90 11.82 -1.79
N ILE A 157 -3.66 13.11 -2.00
CA ILE A 157 -4.06 13.82 -3.21
C ILE A 157 -2.87 13.77 -4.16
N LYS A 158 -3.11 13.46 -5.44
CA LYS A 158 -2.05 13.45 -6.45
C LYS A 158 -2.52 14.18 -7.69
N ILE A 159 -1.62 14.94 -8.31
CA ILE A 159 -1.79 15.34 -9.70
C ILE A 159 -1.93 14.07 -10.54
N ASN A 160 -2.89 14.04 -11.45
CA ASN A 160 -3.22 12.83 -12.19
C ASN A 160 -2.28 12.65 -13.40
N GLU A 161 -1.94 13.73 -14.09
CA GLU A 161 -1.08 13.74 -15.27
C GLU A 161 0.38 13.50 -14.85
N MET A 162 0.93 12.34 -15.24
CA MET A 162 2.26 11.93 -14.79
C MET A 162 3.39 12.70 -15.47
N GLU A 163 3.15 13.27 -16.66
CA GLU A 163 4.10 14.16 -17.32
C GLU A 163 4.45 15.39 -16.46
N LEU A 164 3.56 15.80 -15.56
CA LEU A 164 3.79 16.91 -14.65
C LEU A 164 4.70 16.54 -13.47
N TYR A 165 4.98 15.25 -13.23
CA TYR A 165 5.72 14.82 -12.03
C TYR A 165 7.17 15.27 -12.10
N ASP A 166 7.80 15.18 -13.27
CA ASP A 166 9.17 15.64 -13.48
C ASP A 166 9.26 17.17 -13.46
N ILE A 167 8.23 17.85 -13.98
CA ILE A 167 8.14 19.32 -13.99
C ILE A 167 8.00 19.86 -12.57
N LEU A 168 7.10 19.27 -11.78
CA LEU A 168 6.88 19.66 -10.39
C LEU A 168 8.03 19.21 -9.49
N GLY A 169 8.62 18.05 -9.77
CA GLY A 169 9.76 17.50 -9.07
C GLY A 169 9.48 17.15 -7.61
N HIS A 170 10.53 17.17 -6.79
CA HIS A 170 10.50 16.77 -5.39
C HIS A 170 11.31 17.74 -4.52
N THR A 171 10.94 17.80 -3.25
CA THR A 171 11.79 18.30 -2.17
C THR A 171 12.70 17.17 -1.67
N LEU A 172 13.61 17.46 -0.73
CA LEU A 172 14.43 16.43 -0.07
C LEU A 172 13.61 15.31 0.60
N LYS A 173 12.33 15.54 0.91
CA LYS A 173 11.52 14.62 1.73
C LYS A 173 10.23 14.13 1.06
N ALA A 174 9.70 14.86 0.08
CA ALA A 174 8.38 14.62 -0.49
C ALA A 174 8.27 15.14 -1.94
N PRO A 175 7.46 14.50 -2.78
CA PRO A 175 7.09 15.04 -4.10
C PRO A 175 6.37 16.38 -3.96
N ARG A 176 6.35 17.19 -5.03
CA ARG A 176 5.52 18.42 -5.10
C ARG A 176 4.18 18.20 -5.80
N TRP A 177 4.00 17.02 -6.40
CA TRP A 177 2.78 16.62 -7.11
C TRP A 177 1.80 15.83 -6.24
N ALA A 178 2.11 15.63 -4.94
CA ALA A 178 1.28 14.95 -3.97
C ALA A 178 1.49 15.48 -2.54
#